data_AF-A0A162YYS8-F1
#
_entry.id   AF-A0A162YYS8-F1
#
_cell.length_a   1.000
_cell.length_b   1.000
_cell.length_c   1.000
_cell.angle_alpha   90.00
_cell.angle_beta   90.00
_cell.angle_gamma   90.00
#
_symmetry.space_group_name_H-M   'P 1'
#
loop_
_entity.id
_entity.type
_entity.pdbx_description
1 polymer ?
#
loop_
_entity_poly.entity_id
_entity_poly.type
_entity_poly.pdbx_seq_one_letter_code
_entity_poly.pdbx_strand_id
1 'polypeptide(L)'
;MNATAPPLLAFIAEAPLRIVDGLLHLLLDKNDILAVAQTKPGLAFLTMLLSRAEILKQGGGSLQGLAPPTPEEMNRWQELYGNLFNTLKGRYLTIFPSLYYLVPLNPNTPMMQLSLAVDDMYVWQFLAAMAVGASMDQQHILVTEVRDRVMDNIVLAKRNRLPLDQASHRISNVNLFLHALGLDASQVSVPL
;
A
#
# COMPACT_ATOMS: atom_id res chain seq x y z
N MET A 1 -6.14 8.82 -18.70
CA MET A 1 -6.36 7.67 -17.80
C MET A 1 -7.61 7.77 -16.92
N ASN A 2 -8.31 8.91 -16.84
CA ASN A 2 -9.43 9.08 -15.89
C ASN A 2 -10.76 8.41 -16.29
N ALA A 3 -10.93 7.97 -17.53
CA ALA A 3 -12.19 7.40 -18.01
C ALA A 3 -12.35 5.88 -17.77
N THR A 4 -11.26 5.14 -17.65
CA THR A 4 -11.27 3.66 -17.59
C THR A 4 -11.04 3.10 -16.20
N ALA A 5 -10.46 3.88 -15.28
CA ALA A 5 -10.27 3.45 -13.90
C ALA A 5 -11.62 3.19 -13.17
N PRO A 6 -12.63 4.09 -13.22
CA PRO A 6 -13.85 3.89 -12.43
C PRO A 6 -14.65 2.61 -12.76
N PRO A 7 -14.87 2.24 -14.03
CA PRO A 7 -15.56 0.99 -14.37
C PRO A 7 -14.81 -0.27 -13.94
N LEU A 8 -13.47 -0.26 -14.06
CA LEU A 8 -12.65 -1.40 -13.68
C LEU A 8 -12.60 -1.58 -12.17
N LEU A 9 -12.59 -0.47 -11.41
CA LEU A 9 -12.69 -0.49 -9.95
C LEU A 9 -14.04 -1.09 -9.51
N ALA A 10 -15.15 -0.67 -10.14
CA ALA A 10 -16.47 -1.21 -9.85
C ALA A 10 -16.55 -2.72 -10.12
N PHE A 11 -15.99 -3.18 -11.24
CA PHE A 11 -15.93 -4.61 -11.56
C PHE A 11 -15.17 -5.41 -10.50
N ILE A 12 -13.98 -4.96 -10.09
CA ILE A 12 -13.16 -5.69 -9.11
C ILE A 12 -13.83 -5.68 -7.73
N ALA A 13 -14.54 -4.61 -7.37
CA ALA A 13 -15.29 -4.52 -6.11
C ALA A 13 -16.45 -5.53 -5.99
N GLU A 14 -16.92 -6.11 -7.10
CA GLU A 14 -17.99 -7.13 -7.13
C GLU A 14 -17.48 -8.52 -7.52
N ALA A 15 -16.22 -8.63 -7.94
CA ALA A 15 -15.64 -9.88 -8.43
C ALA A 15 -15.49 -10.93 -7.31
N PRO A 16 -15.76 -12.23 -7.58
CA PRO A 16 -15.48 -13.33 -6.64
C PRO A 16 -13.98 -13.64 -6.55
N LEU A 17 -13.56 -14.40 -5.52
CA LEU A 17 -12.13 -14.62 -5.21
C LEU A 17 -11.37 -15.22 -6.40
N ARG A 18 -11.96 -16.21 -7.09
CA ARG A 18 -11.39 -16.80 -8.30
C ARG A 18 -11.00 -15.78 -9.38
N ILE A 19 -11.78 -14.70 -9.55
CA ILE A 19 -11.47 -13.66 -10.53
C ILE A 19 -10.34 -12.78 -10.01
N VAL A 20 -10.35 -12.44 -8.72
CA VAL A 20 -9.26 -11.71 -8.08
C VAL A 20 -7.94 -12.47 -8.19
N ASP A 21 -7.95 -13.78 -7.92
CA ASP A 21 -6.80 -14.67 -8.09
C ASP A 21 -6.28 -14.65 -9.53
N GLY A 22 -7.18 -14.81 -10.51
CA GLY A 22 -6.82 -14.82 -11.93
C GLY A 22 -6.21 -13.48 -12.38
N LEU A 23 -6.74 -12.36 -11.91
CA LEU A 23 -6.22 -11.02 -12.21
C LEU A 23 -4.86 -10.79 -11.57
N LEU A 24 -4.69 -11.16 -10.29
CA LEU A 24 -3.41 -11.03 -9.61
C LEU A 24 -2.36 -11.95 -10.26
N HIS A 25 -2.71 -13.20 -10.54
CA HIS A 25 -1.82 -14.14 -11.22
C HIS A 25 -1.33 -13.59 -12.57
N LEU A 26 -2.24 -13.09 -13.41
CA LEU A 26 -1.87 -12.50 -14.71
C LEU A 26 -0.97 -11.28 -14.54
N LEU A 27 -1.24 -10.44 -13.53
CA LEU A 27 -0.42 -9.28 -13.22
C LEU A 27 1.01 -9.71 -12.83
N LEU A 28 1.14 -10.70 -11.94
CA LEU A 28 2.41 -11.25 -11.46
C LEU A 28 3.21 -11.95 -12.57
N ASP A 29 2.55 -12.71 -13.44
CA ASP A 29 3.22 -13.51 -14.48
C ASP A 29 3.66 -12.68 -15.69
N LYS A 30 2.94 -11.60 -16.01
CA LYS A 30 3.16 -10.84 -17.26
C LYS A 30 3.85 -9.50 -17.09
N ASN A 31 4.24 -9.10 -15.89
CA ASN A 31 4.81 -7.78 -15.63
C ASN A 31 6.02 -7.83 -14.70
N ASP A 32 6.91 -6.85 -14.82
CA ASP A 32 7.89 -6.56 -13.79
C ASP A 32 7.18 -5.90 -12.59
N ILE A 33 6.94 -6.69 -11.55
CA ILE A 33 6.19 -6.27 -10.37
C ILE A 33 6.90 -5.17 -9.59
N LEU A 34 8.24 -5.13 -9.62
CA LEU A 34 8.97 -4.04 -8.98
C LEU A 34 8.69 -2.72 -9.71
N ALA A 35 8.73 -2.72 -11.05
CA ALA A 35 8.39 -1.55 -11.85
C ALA A 35 6.92 -1.13 -11.67
N VAL A 36 5.99 -2.10 -11.65
CA VAL A 36 4.56 -1.83 -11.40
C VAL A 36 4.35 -1.16 -10.04
N ALA A 37 4.98 -1.68 -8.98
CA ALA A 37 4.88 -1.16 -7.62
C ALA A 37 5.52 0.22 -7.44
N GLN A 38 6.33 0.69 -8.39
CA GLN A 38 6.89 2.05 -8.40
C GLN A 38 5.98 3.06 -9.12
N THR A 39 4.80 2.65 -9.60
CA THR A 39 3.83 3.52 -10.25
C THR A 39 2.58 3.69 -9.40
N LYS A 40 2.04 4.92 -9.35
CA LYS A 40 0.75 5.21 -8.70
C LYS A 40 -0.41 4.31 -9.19
N PRO A 41 -0.64 4.12 -10.50
CA PRO A 41 -1.68 3.20 -10.97
C PRO A 41 -1.40 1.74 -10.59
N GLY A 42 -0.16 1.28 -10.69
CA GLY A 42 0.20 -0.09 -10.32
C GLY A 42 -0.08 -0.39 -8.86
N LEU A 43 0.33 0.50 -7.95
CA LEU A 43 0.01 0.39 -6.52
C LEU A 43 -1.50 0.43 -6.27
N ALA A 44 -2.25 1.29 -6.95
CA ALA A 44 -3.70 1.33 -6.80
C ALA A 44 -4.37 0.00 -7.21
N PHE A 45 -3.92 -0.62 -8.31
CA PHE A 45 -4.41 -1.93 -8.74
C PHE A 45 -4.08 -3.03 -7.75
N LEU A 46 -2.81 -3.12 -7.31
CA LEU A 46 -2.37 -4.11 -6.34
C LEU A 46 -3.15 -3.96 -5.02
N THR A 47 -3.26 -2.74 -4.51
CA THR A 47 -4.00 -2.41 -3.28
C THR A 47 -5.46 -2.87 -3.39
N MET A 48 -6.11 -2.60 -4.51
CA MET A 48 -7.50 -2.99 -4.69
C MET A 48 -7.69 -4.50 -4.73
N LEU A 49 -6.83 -5.24 -5.44
CA LEU A 49 -6.90 -6.71 -5.49
C LEU A 49 -6.69 -7.31 -4.09
N LEU A 50 -5.69 -6.82 -3.35
CA LEU A 50 -5.43 -7.21 -1.96
C LEU A 50 -6.64 -6.94 -1.06
N SER A 51 -7.15 -5.71 -1.06
CA SER A 51 -8.31 -5.33 -0.24
C SER A 51 -9.56 -6.13 -0.59
N ARG A 52 -9.81 -6.38 -1.89
CA ARG A 52 -10.97 -7.19 -2.32
C ARG A 52 -10.85 -8.62 -1.81
N ALA A 53 -9.69 -9.24 -1.92
CA ALA A 53 -9.47 -10.59 -1.41
C ALA A 53 -9.71 -10.66 0.10
N GLU A 54 -9.17 -9.71 0.88
CA GLU A 54 -9.39 -9.70 2.33
C GLU A 54 -10.88 -9.52 2.71
N ILE A 55 -11.61 -8.65 2.00
CA ILE A 55 -13.07 -8.51 2.17
C ILE A 55 -13.79 -9.84 1.92
N LEU A 56 -13.42 -10.55 0.85
CA LEU A 56 -14.03 -11.84 0.51
C LEU A 56 -13.72 -12.91 1.54
N LYS A 57 -12.47 -12.99 2.04
CA LYS A 57 -12.04 -13.91 3.09
C LYS A 57 -12.79 -13.69 4.42
N GLN A 58 -13.18 -12.44 4.70
CA GLN A 58 -13.96 -12.07 5.88
C GLN A 58 -15.48 -12.23 5.69
N GLY A 59 -15.93 -12.79 4.55
CA GLY A 59 -17.34 -13.04 4.27
C GLY A 59 -18.10 -11.85 3.68
N GLY A 60 -17.43 -10.74 3.37
CA GLY A 60 -18.04 -9.54 2.77
C GLY A 60 -18.70 -9.77 1.40
N GLY A 61 -18.33 -10.85 0.70
CA GLY A 61 -18.99 -11.29 -0.53
C GLY A 61 -20.44 -11.76 -0.33
N SER A 62 -20.81 -12.16 0.89
CA SER A 62 -22.15 -12.65 1.21
C SER A 62 -23.23 -11.58 0.98
N LEU A 63 -22.89 -10.31 1.26
CA LEU A 63 -23.78 -9.16 1.02
C LEU A 63 -24.08 -8.94 -0.47
N GLN A 64 -23.23 -9.48 -1.35
CA GLN A 64 -23.35 -9.42 -2.81
C GLN A 64 -23.89 -10.74 -3.39
N GLY A 65 -24.35 -11.68 -2.55
CA GLY A 65 -24.87 -12.97 -2.99
C GLY A 65 -23.80 -13.96 -3.47
N LEU A 66 -22.52 -13.70 -3.19
CA LEU A 66 -21.42 -14.60 -3.53
C LEU A 66 -21.31 -15.72 -2.49
N ALA A 67 -21.00 -16.94 -2.96
CA ALA A 67 -20.64 -18.03 -2.07
C ALA A 67 -19.33 -17.73 -1.34
N PRO A 68 -19.14 -18.24 -0.10
CA PRO A 68 -17.86 -18.18 0.58
C PRO A 68 -16.74 -18.80 -0.28
N PRO A 69 -15.51 -18.25 -0.24
CA PRO A 69 -14.39 -18.82 -0.99
C PRO A 69 -14.12 -20.28 -0.61
N THR A 70 -13.81 -21.12 -1.60
CA THR A 70 -13.48 -22.52 -1.34
C THR A 70 -12.07 -22.66 -0.74
N PRO A 71 -11.74 -23.78 -0.05
CA PRO A 71 -10.40 -24.02 0.46
C PRO A 71 -9.31 -23.97 -0.63
N GLU A 72 -9.62 -24.43 -1.85
CA GLU A 72 -8.71 -24.38 -2.98
C GLU A 72 -8.44 -22.96 -3.46
N GLU A 73 -9.45 -22.09 -3.50
CA GLU A 73 -9.30 -20.66 -3.82
C GLU A 73 -8.47 -19.96 -2.75
N MET A 74 -8.72 -20.26 -1.47
CA MET A 74 -7.93 -19.72 -0.36
C MET A 74 -6.45 -20.11 -0.47
N ASN A 75 -6.14 -21.38 -0.79
CA ASN A 75 -4.77 -21.84 -0.94
C ASN A 75 -4.06 -21.13 -2.11
N ARG A 76 -4.74 -20.97 -3.25
CA ARG A 76 -4.20 -20.24 -4.40
C ARG A 76 -3.92 -18.78 -4.06
N TRP A 77 -4.85 -18.12 -3.36
CA TRP A 77 -4.64 -16.76 -2.89
C TRP A 77 -3.38 -16.65 -2.01
N GLN A 78 -3.19 -17.58 -1.07
CA GLN A 78 -2.01 -17.59 -0.19
C GLN A 78 -0.70 -17.73 -0.98
N GLU A 79 -0.67 -18.59 -2.01
CA GLU A 79 0.49 -18.73 -2.89
C GLU A 79 0.77 -17.44 -3.68
N LEU A 80 -0.26 -16.83 -4.28
CA LEU A 80 -0.13 -15.59 -5.03
C LEU A 80 0.31 -14.41 -4.15
N TYR A 81 -0.28 -14.29 -2.96
CA TYR A 81 0.10 -13.29 -1.97
C TYR A 81 1.56 -13.48 -1.53
N GLY A 82 1.96 -14.72 -1.23
CA GLY A 82 3.35 -15.05 -0.87
C GLY A 82 4.33 -14.70 -1.98
N ASN A 83 3.98 -14.98 -3.24
CA ASN A 83 4.80 -14.63 -4.40
C ASN A 83 4.94 -13.11 -4.57
N LEU A 84 3.84 -12.34 -4.46
CA LEU A 84 3.88 -10.88 -4.48
C LEU A 84 4.78 -10.33 -3.36
N PHE A 85 4.58 -10.82 -2.13
CA PHE A 85 5.38 -10.41 -0.97
C PHE A 85 6.87 -10.66 -1.20
N ASN A 86 7.23 -11.88 -1.60
CA ASN A 86 8.63 -12.26 -1.81
C ASN A 86 9.28 -11.50 -2.96
N THR A 87 8.51 -11.11 -3.98
CA THR A 87 9.01 -10.31 -5.10
C THR A 87 9.40 -8.89 -4.67
N LEU A 88 8.68 -8.31 -3.71
CA LEU A 88 8.92 -6.96 -3.21
C LEU A 88 9.84 -6.92 -1.98
N LYS A 89 10.07 -8.06 -1.33
CA LYS A 89 10.95 -8.18 -0.17
C LYS A 89 12.37 -7.65 -0.48
N GLY A 90 12.90 -6.84 0.41
CA GLY A 90 14.16 -6.11 0.27
C GLY A 90 14.07 -4.85 -0.61
N ARG A 91 12.87 -4.51 -1.11
CA ARG A 91 12.64 -3.40 -2.04
C ARG A 91 11.47 -2.51 -1.63
N TYR A 92 10.84 -2.70 -0.46
CA TYR A 92 9.67 -1.91 -0.07
C TYR A 92 9.95 -0.41 0.00
N LEU A 93 11.17 0.02 0.38
CA LEU A 93 11.52 1.45 0.35
C LEU A 93 11.53 2.05 -1.06
N THR A 94 11.77 1.26 -2.10
CA THR A 94 11.89 1.75 -3.47
C THR A 94 10.55 2.14 -4.10
N ILE A 95 9.43 1.73 -3.50
CA ILE A 95 8.08 2.08 -3.97
C ILE A 95 7.72 3.52 -3.62
N PHE A 96 8.42 4.12 -2.64
CA PHE A 96 8.24 5.53 -2.31
C PHE A 96 8.82 6.39 -3.43
N PRO A 97 8.07 7.39 -3.93
CA PRO A 97 8.52 8.23 -5.03
C PRO A 97 9.80 8.99 -4.66
N SER A 98 10.78 8.94 -5.56
CA SER A 98 12.01 9.72 -5.43
C SER A 98 11.74 11.21 -5.65
N LEU A 99 12.17 12.04 -4.70
CA LEU A 99 12.07 13.50 -4.80
C LEU A 99 12.87 14.05 -5.99
N TYR A 100 13.90 13.32 -6.44
CA TYR A 100 14.75 13.74 -7.56
C TYR A 100 13.98 13.87 -8.88
N TYR A 101 12.87 13.13 -9.06
CA TYR A 101 12.03 13.29 -10.25
C TYR A 101 11.33 14.66 -10.30
N LEU A 102 11.11 15.29 -9.14
CA LEU A 102 10.39 16.56 -9.05
C LEU A 102 11.29 17.78 -9.19
N VAL A 103 12.61 17.61 -9.04
CA VAL A 103 13.59 18.70 -9.13
C VAL A 103 13.59 19.36 -10.52
N PRO A 104 13.63 18.62 -11.64
CA PRO A 104 13.56 19.24 -12.97
C PRO A 104 12.19 19.88 -13.27
N LEU A 105 11.11 19.38 -12.66
CA LEU A 105 9.75 19.89 -12.84
C LEU A 105 9.51 21.19 -12.05
N ASN A 106 10.28 21.40 -10.97
CA ASN A 106 10.15 22.54 -10.07
C ASN A 106 11.55 23.07 -9.67
N PRO A 107 12.33 23.62 -10.63
CA PRO A 107 13.74 23.95 -10.41
C PRO A 107 13.97 25.04 -9.35
N ASN A 108 12.96 25.86 -9.07
CA ASN A 108 13.04 26.97 -8.12
C ASN A 108 12.50 26.63 -6.73
N THR A 109 12.05 25.39 -6.50
CA THR A 109 11.47 24.97 -5.22
C THR A 109 12.53 24.26 -4.37
N PRO A 110 12.80 24.72 -3.14
CA PRO A 110 13.72 24.03 -2.23
C PRO A 110 13.33 22.57 -2.02
N MET A 111 14.32 21.67 -1.91
CA MET A 111 14.09 20.22 -1.68
C MET A 111 13.13 19.93 -0.51
N MET A 112 13.20 20.74 0.55
CA MET A 112 12.28 20.64 1.68
C MET A 112 10.83 20.88 1.25
N GLN A 113 10.54 21.93 0.48
CA GLN A 113 9.19 22.20 -0.04
C GLN A 113 8.73 21.14 -1.04
N LEU A 114 9.63 20.63 -1.89
CA LEU A 114 9.30 19.53 -2.80
C LEU A 114 8.87 18.28 -2.05
N SER A 115 9.59 17.93 -0.97
CA SER A 115 9.21 16.83 -0.09
C SER A 115 7.80 17.00 0.50
N LEU A 116 7.40 18.24 0.78
CA LEU A 116 6.07 18.57 1.30
C LEU A 116 4.96 18.46 0.26
N ALA A 117 5.26 18.68 -1.00
CA ALA A 117 4.29 18.57 -2.09
C ALA A 117 3.98 17.12 -2.49
N VAL A 118 4.81 16.15 -2.09
CA VAL A 118 4.59 14.73 -2.39
C VAL A 118 3.60 14.13 -1.42
N ASP A 119 2.42 13.81 -1.94
CA ASP A 119 1.45 12.97 -1.25
C ASP A 119 1.71 11.49 -1.58
N ASP A 120 2.24 10.76 -0.60
CA ASP A 120 2.53 9.33 -0.66
C ASP A 120 1.40 8.46 -0.06
N MET A 121 0.18 8.99 0.13
CA MET A 121 -0.97 8.25 0.66
C MET A 121 -1.21 6.90 -0.04
N TYR A 122 -1.10 6.85 -1.37
CA TYR A 122 -1.30 5.61 -2.15
C TYR A 122 -0.27 4.52 -1.81
N VAL A 123 0.94 4.90 -1.42
CA VAL A 123 1.97 3.96 -0.96
C VAL A 123 1.59 3.39 0.41
N TRP A 124 1.15 4.26 1.32
CA TRP A 124 0.72 3.83 2.65
C TRP A 124 -0.53 2.94 2.62
N GLN A 125 -1.48 3.23 1.73
CA GLN A 125 -2.64 2.36 1.48
C GLN A 125 -2.23 0.97 0.98
N PHE A 126 -1.26 0.91 0.06
CA PHE A 126 -0.72 -0.36 -0.41
C PHE A 126 -0.02 -1.14 0.71
N LEU A 127 0.84 -0.48 1.50
CA LEU A 127 1.53 -1.11 2.62
C LEU A 127 0.54 -1.62 3.67
N ALA A 128 -0.52 -0.86 3.94
CA ALA A 128 -1.60 -1.29 4.83
C ALA A 128 -2.31 -2.54 4.29
N ALA A 129 -2.69 -2.55 3.00
CA ALA A 129 -3.32 -3.71 2.38
C ALA A 129 -2.40 -4.95 2.39
N MET A 130 -1.09 -4.77 2.16
CA MET A 130 -0.10 -5.83 2.31
C MET A 130 -0.02 -6.33 3.75
N ALA A 131 -0.03 -5.45 4.75
CA ALA A 131 0.06 -5.81 6.16
C ALA A 131 -1.15 -6.60 6.68
N VAL A 132 -2.36 -6.29 6.21
CA VAL A 132 -3.59 -7.02 6.61
C VAL A 132 -3.54 -8.49 6.19
N GLY A 133 -3.01 -8.78 5.00
CA GLY A 133 -2.86 -10.15 4.50
C GLY A 133 -1.61 -10.89 5.00
N ALA A 134 -0.70 -10.20 5.69
CA ALA A 134 0.61 -10.73 6.08
C ALA A 134 0.54 -11.65 7.30
N SER A 135 1.39 -12.68 7.32
CA SER A 135 1.72 -13.41 8.54
C SER A 135 2.52 -12.54 9.52
N MET A 136 2.65 -12.95 10.78
CA MET A 136 3.45 -12.22 11.78
C MET A 136 4.89 -11.97 11.34
N ASP A 137 5.54 -12.96 10.72
CA ASP A 137 6.91 -12.84 10.21
C ASP A 137 6.99 -11.84 9.05
N GLN A 138 5.99 -11.86 8.15
CA GLN A 138 5.88 -10.93 7.03
C GLN A 138 5.61 -9.50 7.51
N GLN A 139 4.77 -9.32 8.53
CA GLN A 139 4.54 -8.03 9.17
C GLN A 139 5.83 -7.48 9.79
N HIS A 140 6.61 -8.32 10.48
CA HIS A 140 7.91 -7.92 11.02
C HIS A 140 8.89 -7.46 9.92
N ILE A 141 8.94 -8.20 8.80
CA ILE A 141 9.75 -7.81 7.64
C ILE A 141 9.30 -6.45 7.08
N LEU A 142 8.00 -6.26 6.86
CA LEU A 142 7.45 -4.99 6.36
C LEU A 142 7.84 -3.83 7.26
N VAL A 143 7.60 -3.94 8.57
CA VAL A 143 7.94 -2.91 9.56
C VAL A 143 9.43 -2.60 9.53
N THR A 144 10.27 -3.63 9.44
CA THR A 144 11.73 -3.46 9.41
C THR A 144 12.16 -2.69 8.17
N GLU A 145 11.63 -3.04 7.00
CA GLU A 145 12.02 -2.40 5.74
C GLU A 145 11.54 -0.95 5.64
N VAL A 146 10.35 -0.63 6.12
CA VAL A 146 9.80 0.75 6.02
C VAL A 146 10.08 1.62 7.25
N ARG A 147 10.81 1.10 8.24
CA ARG A 147 11.06 1.77 9.53
C ARG A 147 11.58 3.19 9.37
N ASP A 148 12.63 3.38 8.58
CA ASP A 148 13.27 4.69 8.42
C ASP A 148 12.28 5.71 7.85
N ARG A 149 11.45 5.27 6.90
CA ARG A 149 10.42 6.11 6.28
C ARG A 149 9.29 6.48 7.25
N VAL A 150 8.89 5.55 8.12
CA VAL A 150 7.93 5.82 9.20
C VAL A 150 8.52 6.84 10.18
N MET A 151 9.76 6.62 10.63
CA MET A 151 10.43 7.52 11.58
C MET A 151 10.62 8.92 11.00
N ASP A 152 11.07 9.03 9.75
CA ASP A 152 11.23 10.32 9.07
C ASP A 152 9.93 11.12 9.03
N ASN A 153 8.81 10.48 8.69
CA ASN A 153 7.52 11.16 8.65
C ASN A 153 7.04 11.61 10.04
N ILE A 154 7.23 10.78 11.08
CA ILE A 154 6.84 11.13 12.45
C ILE A 154 7.73 12.26 12.99
N VAL A 155 9.04 12.20 12.77
CA VAL A 155 10.00 13.25 13.16
C VAL A 155 9.66 14.57 12.47
N LEU A 156 9.42 14.55 11.16
CA LEU A 156 9.08 15.74 10.39
C LEU A 156 7.77 16.37 10.86
N ALA A 157 6.74 15.55 11.14
CA ALA A 157 5.47 16.03 11.67
C ALA A 157 5.59 16.63 13.08
N LYS A 158 6.39 16.01 13.97
CA LYS A 158 6.55 16.44 15.37
C LYS A 158 7.49 17.65 15.55
N ARG A 159 8.41 17.91 14.60
CA ARG A 159 9.41 19.00 14.73
C ARG A 159 8.86 20.43 14.69
N ASN A 160 7.53 20.63 14.65
CA ASN A 160 6.86 21.93 14.60
C ASN A 160 7.35 22.87 13.48
N ARG A 161 7.95 22.29 12.43
CA ARG A 161 8.46 23.00 11.23
C ARG A 161 7.45 23.01 10.09
N LEU A 162 6.33 22.32 10.25
CA LEU A 162 5.29 22.17 9.26
C LEU A 162 3.99 22.81 9.75
N PRO A 163 3.17 23.36 8.83
CA PRO A 163 1.78 23.68 9.12
C PRO A 163 1.05 22.48 9.76
N LEU A 164 0.17 22.75 10.73
CA LEU A 164 -0.48 21.72 11.54
C LEU A 164 -1.30 20.73 10.69
N ASP A 165 -1.95 21.22 9.64
CA ASP A 165 -2.69 20.43 8.65
C ASP A 165 -1.76 19.44 7.93
N GLN A 166 -0.59 19.89 7.48
CA GLN A 166 0.37 19.02 6.78
C GLN A 166 1.00 17.99 7.72
N ALA A 167 1.33 18.39 8.95
CA ALA A 167 1.82 17.47 9.96
C ALA A 167 0.78 16.38 10.28
N SER A 168 -0.49 16.78 10.46
CA SER A 168 -1.60 15.85 10.75
C SER A 168 -1.86 14.91 9.57
N HIS A 169 -1.82 15.42 8.33
CA HIS A 169 -1.99 14.60 7.13
C HIS A 169 -0.90 13.54 7.01
N ARG A 170 0.36 13.87 7.28
CA ARG A 170 1.48 12.90 7.26
C ARG A 170 1.32 11.81 8.31
N ILE A 171 0.93 12.16 9.53
CA ILE A 171 0.67 11.18 10.58
C ILE A 171 -0.51 10.29 10.21
N SER A 172 -1.58 10.87 9.65
CA SER A 172 -2.74 10.12 9.15
C SER A 172 -2.33 9.09 8.09
N ASN A 173 -1.52 9.49 7.11
CA ASN A 173 -1.00 8.61 6.07
C ASN A 173 -0.20 7.43 6.66
N VAL A 174 0.76 7.72 7.56
CA VAL A 174 1.55 6.66 8.24
C VAL A 174 0.65 5.73 9.06
N ASN A 175 -0.36 6.28 9.74
CA ASN A 175 -1.29 5.51 10.55
C ASN A 175 -2.13 4.52 9.74
N LEU A 176 -2.36 4.73 8.43
CA LEU A 176 -3.01 3.73 7.58
C LEU A 176 -2.27 2.38 7.67
N PHE A 177 -0.93 2.43 7.61
CA PHE A 177 -0.08 1.24 7.70
C PHE A 177 0.04 0.73 9.14
N LEU A 178 0.24 1.62 10.12
CA LEU A 178 0.39 1.20 11.52
C LEU A 178 -0.89 0.57 12.08
N HIS A 179 -2.07 1.10 11.76
CA HIS A 179 -3.35 0.54 12.20
C HIS A 179 -3.58 -0.86 11.62
N ALA A 180 -3.14 -1.13 10.39
CA ALA A 180 -3.17 -2.48 9.80
C ALA A 180 -2.31 -3.50 10.58
N LEU A 181 -1.34 -3.03 11.35
CA LEU A 181 -0.48 -3.82 12.24
C LEU A 181 -0.94 -3.79 13.71
N GLY A 182 -2.06 -3.11 14.02
CA GLY A 182 -2.51 -2.89 15.40
C GLY A 182 -1.64 -1.91 16.22
N LEU A 183 -0.88 -1.05 15.54
CA LEU A 183 0.02 -0.04 16.13
C LEU A 183 -0.50 1.38 15.85
N ASP A 184 -0.01 2.38 16.58
CA ASP A 184 -0.31 3.80 16.32
C ASP A 184 0.95 4.68 16.39
N ALA A 185 1.04 5.72 15.56
CA ALA A 185 2.18 6.64 15.53
C ALA A 185 2.42 7.36 16.88
N SER A 186 1.40 7.52 17.72
CA SER A 186 1.53 8.05 19.08
C SER A 186 2.37 7.17 20.00
N GLN A 187 2.41 5.85 19.74
CA GLN A 187 3.17 4.86 20.51
C GLN A 187 4.65 4.83 20.10
N VAL A 188 4.99 5.41 18.94
CA VAL A 188 6.37 5.48 18.45
C VAL A 188 7.11 6.58 19.20
N SER A 189 8.05 6.17 20.04
CA SER A 189 8.98 7.07 20.72
C SER A 189 9.97 7.64 19.71
N VAL A 190 9.98 8.97 19.61
CA VAL A 190 10.96 9.69 18.81
C VAL A 190 12.05 10.16 19.75
N PRO A 191 13.33 9.80 19.54
CA PRO A 191 14.41 10.45 20.26
C PRO A 191 14.41 11.93 19.87
N LEU A 192 14.16 12.78 20.87
CA LEU A 192 14.15 14.25 20.74
C LEU A 192 15.51 14.78 20.29
#